data_AF-A0A6G2UWL9-F1
#
_entry.id   AF-A0A6G2UWL9-F1
#
_cell.length_a   1.000
_cell.length_b   1.000
_cell.length_c   1.000
_cell.angle_alpha   90.00
_cell.angle_beta   90.00
_cell.angle_gamma   90.00
#
_symmetry.space_group_name_H-M   'P 1'
#
loop_
_entity.id
_entity.type
_entity.pdbx_description
1 polymer ?
#
loop_
_entity_poly.entity_id
_entity_poly.type
_entity_poly.pdbx_seq_one_letter_code
_entity_poly.pdbx_strand_id
1 'polypeptide(L)'
;MTSSRLETPTNTPGAHRGQHRAPHSSHAAPKKPPARYEPHLDGLFTYCLSVLCDHDAATEALGGVLALAERQGSRCPADEEERKTWLYALARWTCLRRLTEQKRGRR
;
A
#
# COMPACT_ATOMS: atom_id res chain seq x y z
N MET A 1 31.43 46.73 32.94
CA MET A 1 30.28 45.87 32.60
C MET A 1 30.80 44.48 32.30
N THR A 2 30.22 43.50 33.01
CA THR A 2 30.14 42.06 32.72
C THR A 2 31.40 41.29 32.33
N SER A 3 31.95 40.65 33.36
CA SER A 3 32.76 39.44 33.35
C SER A 3 32.24 38.36 32.39
N SER A 4 33.13 37.60 31.76
CA SER A 4 32.84 36.20 31.44
C SER A 4 34.10 35.35 31.54
N ARG A 5 34.06 34.53 32.59
CA ARG A 5 35.03 33.57 33.06
C ARG A 5 34.82 32.28 32.25
N LEU A 6 35.80 31.91 31.44
CA LEU A 6 35.89 30.56 30.87
C LEU A 6 36.60 29.69 31.92
N GLU A 7 35.83 28.95 32.70
CA GLU A 7 36.34 27.79 33.42
C GLU A 7 35.49 26.56 33.06
N THR A 8 36.19 25.62 32.44
CA THR A 8 35.83 24.22 32.23
C THR A 8 35.62 23.50 33.56
N PRO A 9 34.70 22.53 33.59
CA PRO A 9 35.07 21.26 34.21
C PRO A 9 34.98 20.09 33.23
N THR A 10 36.10 19.37 33.21
CA THR A 10 36.39 18.08 32.59
C THR A 10 35.74 16.94 33.41
N ASN A 11 35.53 15.79 32.72
CA ASN A 11 35.38 14.40 33.18
C ASN A 11 33.92 13.86 33.33
N THR A 12 33.46 12.68 32.89
CA THR A 12 33.93 11.45 32.16
C THR A 12 32.71 10.46 32.15
N PRO A 13 32.71 9.28 31.51
CA PRO A 13 31.96 8.91 30.30
C PRO A 13 30.82 7.88 30.56
N GLY A 14 29.58 8.24 30.26
CA GLY A 14 28.43 7.35 30.46
C GLY A 14 28.01 6.60 29.19
N ALA A 15 28.62 5.44 28.95
CA ALA A 15 28.07 4.26 28.26
C ALA A 15 27.26 4.47 26.95
N HIS A 16 27.87 4.02 25.86
CA HIS A 16 27.28 3.72 24.56
C HIS A 16 26.03 2.83 24.71
N ARG A 17 24.84 3.41 24.55
CA ARG A 17 23.62 2.63 24.32
C ARG A 17 23.44 2.47 22.81
N GLY A 18 23.97 1.37 22.30
CA GLY A 18 23.71 0.91 20.94
C GLY A 18 22.21 0.67 20.77
N GLN A 19 21.52 1.62 20.16
CA GLN A 19 20.18 1.37 19.62
C GLN A 19 20.36 0.95 18.17
N HIS A 20 20.66 -0.34 18.01
CA HIS A 20 20.39 -1.07 16.78
C HIS A 20 18.89 -0.98 16.52
N ARG A 21 18.44 0.08 15.83
CA ARG A 21 17.09 0.12 15.29
C ARG A 21 17.10 -0.74 14.04
N ALA A 22 16.70 -1.98 14.25
CA ALA A 22 16.41 -2.93 13.20
C ALA A 22 15.57 -2.24 12.10
N PRO A 23 15.81 -2.54 10.81
CA PRO A 23 14.88 -2.14 9.78
C PRO A 23 13.55 -2.80 10.13
N HIS A 24 12.56 -1.97 10.46
CA HIS A 24 11.18 -2.40 10.48
C HIS A 24 10.87 -2.80 9.04
N SER A 25 11.07 -4.09 8.74
CA SER A 25 10.39 -4.76 7.65
C SER A 25 8.92 -4.74 8.05
N SER A 26 8.27 -3.60 7.82
CA SER A 26 6.84 -3.50 7.72
C SER A 26 6.45 -4.23 6.44
N HIS A 27 6.56 -5.56 6.48
CA HIS A 27 5.52 -6.41 5.95
C HIS A 27 4.25 -5.94 6.67
N ALA A 28 3.62 -4.91 6.11
CA ALA A 28 2.25 -4.59 6.41
C ALA A 28 1.51 -5.91 6.14
N ALA A 29 1.18 -6.62 7.22
CA ALA A 29 0.31 -7.77 7.15
C ALA A 29 -0.85 -7.37 6.22
N PRO A 30 -1.22 -8.21 5.24
CA PRO A 30 -2.30 -7.86 4.34
C PRO A 30 -3.49 -7.53 5.23
N LYS A 31 -3.85 -6.25 5.29
CA LYS A 31 -5.04 -5.81 6.01
C LYS A 31 -6.14 -6.64 5.37
N LYS A 32 -6.74 -7.51 6.17
CA LYS A 32 -7.89 -8.29 5.71
C LYS A 32 -8.82 -7.30 5.03
N PRO A 33 -9.13 -7.48 3.74
CA PRO A 33 -9.99 -6.54 3.04
C PRO A 33 -11.25 -6.37 3.89
N PRO A 34 -11.69 -5.13 4.15
CA PRO A 34 -12.82 -4.90 5.03
C PRO A 34 -14.00 -5.72 4.51
N ALA A 35 -14.72 -6.40 5.40
CA ALA A 35 -15.73 -7.42 5.07
C ALA A 35 -16.73 -6.98 3.99
N ARG A 36 -16.93 -5.67 3.82
CA ARG A 36 -17.72 -5.01 2.77
C ARG A 36 -17.30 -5.34 1.32
N TYR A 37 -16.07 -5.80 1.06
CA TYR A 37 -15.62 -6.14 -0.30
C TYR A 37 -15.66 -7.64 -0.59
N GLU A 38 -15.77 -8.51 0.43
CA GLU A 38 -15.75 -9.97 0.28
C GLU A 38 -16.70 -10.50 -0.81
N PRO A 39 -17.96 -10.02 -0.94
CA PRO A 39 -18.89 -10.53 -1.96
C PRO A 39 -18.46 -10.24 -3.41
N HIS A 40 -17.56 -9.28 -3.61
CA HIS A 40 -17.17 -8.79 -4.93
C HIS A 40 -15.80 -9.33 -5.38
N LEU A 41 -15.04 -9.95 -4.47
CA LEU A 41 -13.67 -10.36 -4.74
C LEU A 41 -13.57 -11.39 -5.87
N ASP A 42 -14.45 -12.39 -5.86
CA ASP A 42 -14.45 -13.46 -6.86
C ASP A 42 -14.75 -12.92 -8.28
N GLY A 43 -15.74 -12.03 -8.39
CA GLY A 43 -16.09 -11.37 -9.65
C GLY A 43 -15.00 -10.40 -10.16
N LEU A 44 -14.32 -9.69 -9.25
CA LEU A 44 -13.21 -8.81 -9.61
C LEU A 44 -11.97 -9.61 -10.03
N PHE A 45 -11.68 -10.71 -9.33
CA PHE A 45 -10.61 -11.62 -9.68
C PHE A 45 -10.83 -12.23 -11.07
N THR A 46 -12.04 -12.77 -11.31
CA THR A 46 -12.43 -13.35 -12.59
C THR A 46 -12.31 -12.34 -13.74
N TYR A 47 -12.69 -11.09 -13.49
CA TYR A 47 -12.51 -10.02 -14.46
C TYR A 47 -11.03 -9.74 -14.74
N CYS A 48 -10.20 -9.60 -13.71
CA CYS A 48 -8.76 -9.37 -13.86
C CYS A 48 -8.08 -10.55 -14.60
N LEU A 49 -8.44 -11.78 -14.26
CA LEU A 49 -7.95 -12.99 -14.92
C LEU A 49 -8.33 -13.01 -16.40
N SER A 50 -9.56 -12.63 -16.74
CA SER A 50 -10.02 -12.57 -18.13
C SER A 50 -9.28 -11.51 -18.96
N VAL A 51 -8.86 -10.40 -18.35
CA VAL A 51 -8.16 -9.30 -19.05
C VAL A 51 -6.65 -9.53 -19.15
N LEU A 52 -6.04 -10.08 -18.10
CA LEU A 52 -4.59 -10.26 -18.00
C LEU A 52 -4.13 -11.65 -18.46
N CYS A 53 -5.02 -12.63 -18.46
CA CYS A 53 -4.76 -14.04 -18.81
C CYS A 53 -3.61 -14.68 -18.02
N ASP A 54 -3.31 -14.15 -16.84
CA ASP A 54 -2.23 -14.58 -15.97
C ASP A 54 -2.70 -14.50 -14.51
N HIS A 55 -2.53 -15.59 -13.77
CA HIS A 55 -3.06 -15.72 -12.41
C HIS A 55 -2.33 -14.83 -11.42
N ASP A 56 -1.00 -14.74 -11.53
CA ASP A 56 -0.17 -13.94 -10.63
C ASP A 56 -0.41 -12.45 -10.91
N ALA A 57 -0.48 -12.06 -12.18
CA ALA A 57 -0.81 -10.71 -12.59
C ALA A 57 -2.23 -10.31 -12.14
N ALA A 58 -3.20 -11.24 -12.19
CA ALA A 58 -4.56 -11.00 -11.71
C ALA A 58 -4.59 -10.82 -10.19
N THR A 59 -3.84 -11.63 -9.44
CA THR A 59 -3.72 -11.51 -7.97
C THR A 59 -3.09 -10.17 -7.57
N GLU A 60 -2.01 -9.79 -8.24
CA GLU A 60 -1.34 -8.50 -8.05
C GLU A 60 -2.24 -7.31 -8.41
N ALA A 61 -3.00 -7.42 -9.51
CA ALA A 61 -3.95 -6.39 -9.91
C ALA A 61 -5.08 -6.24 -8.90
N LEU A 62 -5.63 -7.35 -8.39
CA LEU A 62 -6.67 -7.35 -7.36
C LEU A 62 -6.17 -6.73 -6.05
N GLY A 63 -4.95 -7.07 -5.62
CA GLY A 63 -4.30 -6.41 -4.48
C GLY A 63 -4.18 -4.90 -4.67
N GLY A 64 -3.83 -4.47 -5.88
CA GLY A 64 -3.80 -3.06 -6.27
C GLY A 64 -5.16 -2.36 -6.17
N VAL A 65 -6.24 -3.03 -6.63
CA VAL A 65 -7.61 -2.50 -6.52
C VAL A 65 -7.99 -2.27 -5.07
N LEU A 66 -7.74 -3.26 -4.20
CA LEU A 66 -8.08 -3.18 -2.79
C LEU A 66 -7.27 -2.11 -2.06
N ALA A 67 -5.97 -2.00 -2.35
CA ALA A 67 -5.13 -0.94 -1.78
C ALA A 67 -5.61 0.47 -2.18
N LEU A 68 -6.10 0.65 -3.41
CA LEU A 68 -6.70 1.91 -3.86
C LEU A 68 -8.03 2.17 -3.18
N ALA A 69 -8.86 1.14 -3.05
CA ALA A 69 -10.16 1.24 -2.41
C ALA A 69 -10.01 1.62 -0.92
N GLU A 70 -9.02 1.05 -0.22
CA GLU A 70 -8.68 1.43 1.15
C GLU A 70 -8.19 2.88 1.24
N ARG A 71 -7.30 3.31 0.35
CA ARG A 71 -6.82 4.70 0.28
C ARG A 71 -7.95 5.69 0.00
N GLN A 72 -8.96 5.27 -0.77
CA GLN A 72 -10.13 6.07 -1.12
C GLN A 72 -11.30 5.85 -0.15
N GLY A 73 -11.06 5.35 1.06
CA GLY A 73 -12.12 4.98 2.02
C GLY A 73 -13.16 6.06 2.31
N SER A 74 -12.83 7.36 2.18
CA SER A 74 -13.77 8.47 2.32
C SER A 74 -14.63 8.74 1.08
N ARG A 75 -14.23 8.24 -0.09
CA ARG A 75 -14.93 8.38 -1.37
C ARG A 75 -15.71 7.12 -1.76
N CYS A 76 -15.71 6.10 -0.89
CA CYS A 76 -16.37 4.84 -1.18
C CYS A 76 -17.89 5.03 -1.12
N PRO A 77 -18.64 4.70 -2.20
CA PRO A 77 -20.09 4.77 -2.20
C PRO A 77 -20.71 3.95 -1.05
N ALA A 78 -21.84 4.43 -0.52
CA ALA A 78 -22.57 3.73 0.54
C ALA A 78 -23.43 2.59 -0.04
N ASP A 79 -24.03 2.83 -1.20
CA ASP A 79 -24.84 1.87 -1.93
C ASP A 79 -24.01 0.69 -2.47
N GLU A 80 -24.59 -0.50 -2.49
CA GLU A 80 -23.91 -1.73 -2.89
C GLU A 80 -23.65 -1.80 -4.40
N GLU A 81 -24.62 -1.43 -5.23
CA GLU A 81 -24.50 -1.44 -6.69
C GLU A 81 -23.53 -0.35 -7.17
N GLU A 82 -23.57 0.83 -6.55
CA GLU A 82 -22.63 1.89 -6.84
C GLU A 82 -21.20 1.52 -6.40
N ARG A 83 -21.05 0.87 -5.24
CA ARG A 83 -19.75 0.35 -4.77
C ARG A 83 -19.20 -0.71 -5.71
N LYS A 84 -20.03 -1.64 -6.18
CA LYS A 84 -19.66 -2.64 -7.18
C LYS A 84 -19.16 -1.98 -8.46
N THR A 85 -19.94 -1.05 -9.00
CA THR A 85 -19.57 -0.30 -10.21
C THR A 85 -18.24 0.43 -10.05
N TRP A 86 -18.05 1.07 -8.90
CA TRP A 86 -16.82 1.76 -8.55
C TRP A 86 -15.61 0.80 -8.44
N LEU A 87 -15.78 -0.37 -7.82
CA LEU A 87 -14.73 -1.40 -7.75
C LEU A 87 -14.34 -1.93 -9.13
N TYR A 88 -15.31 -2.16 -10.02
CA TYR A 88 -15.03 -2.58 -11.39
C TYR A 88 -14.30 -1.50 -12.19
N ALA A 89 -14.61 -0.21 -11.96
CA ALA A 89 -13.87 0.89 -12.57
C ALA A 89 -12.40 0.91 -12.12
N LEU A 90 -12.14 0.68 -10.82
CA LEU A 90 -10.78 0.53 -10.30
C LEU A 90 -10.06 -0.68 -10.88
N ALA A 91 -10.74 -1.83 -10.99
CA ALA A 91 -10.18 -3.04 -11.59
C ALA A 91 -9.80 -2.85 -13.06
N ARG A 92 -10.64 -2.15 -13.83
CA ARG A 92 -10.31 -1.80 -15.22
C ARG A 92 -9.06 -0.93 -15.28
N TRP A 93 -8.97 0.08 -14.41
CA TRP A 93 -7.81 0.98 -14.35
C TRP A 93 -6.51 0.24 -13.98
N THR A 94 -6.55 -0.65 -12.98
CA THR A 94 -5.37 -1.43 -12.57
C THR A 94 -4.92 -2.38 -13.67
N CYS A 95 -5.84 -3.10 -14.31
CA CYS A 95 -5.53 -4.00 -15.41
C CYS A 95 -4.90 -3.26 -16.60
N LEU A 96 -5.47 -2.11 -17.00
CA LEU A 96 -4.92 -1.30 -18.08
C LEU A 96 -3.51 -0.79 -17.75
N ARG A 97 -3.28 -0.32 -16.52
CA ARG A 97 -1.95 0.09 -16.09
C ARG A 97 -0.95 -1.06 -16.18
N ARG A 98 -1.29 -2.24 -15.67
CA ARG A 98 -0.45 -3.44 -15.77
C ARG A 98 -0.12 -3.80 -17.22
N LEU A 99 -1.11 -3.78 -18.11
CA LEU A 99 -0.89 -4.01 -19.55
C LEU A 99 0.07 -2.96 -20.15
N THR A 100 0.00 -1.70 -19.74
CA THR A 100 0.95 -0.67 -20.20
C THR A 100 2.35 -0.87 -19.64
N GLU A 101 2.50 -1.32 -18.40
CA GLU A 101 3.79 -1.65 -17.78
C GLU A 101 4.44 -2.84 -18.50
N GLN A 102 3.68 -3.90 -18.78
CA GLN A 102 4.16 -5.07 -19.54
C GLN A 102 4.61 -4.68 -20.96
N LYS A 103 3.85 -3.82 -21.64
CA LYS A 103 4.23 -3.31 -22.98
C LYS A 103 5.51 -2.48 -22.95
N ARG A 104 5.80 -1.77 -21.86
CA ARG A 104 7.02 -0.96 -21.70
C ARG A 104 8.24 -1.82 -21.38
N GLY A 105 8.12 -2.84 -20.53
CA GLY A 105 9.22 -3.74 -20.18
C GLY A 105 9.62 -4.70 -21.31
N ARG A 106 8.78 -4.83 -22.34
CA ARG A 106 9.04 -5.66 -23.53
C ARG A 106 9.69 -4.88 -24.69
N ARG A 107 9.85 -3.57 -24.56
CA ARG A 107 10.59 -2.70 -25.50
C ARG A 107 12.01 -2.48 -25.00
#